data_AF-A0A2V9Y7Q2-F1
#
_entry.id   AF-A0A2V9Y7Q2-F1
#
_cell.length_a   1.000
_cell.length_b   1.000
_cell.length_c   1.000
_cell.angle_alpha   90.00
_cell.angle_beta   90.00
_cell.angle_gamma   90.00
#
_symmetry.space_group_name_H-M   'P 1'
#
loop_
_entity.id
_entity.type
_entity.pdbx_description
1 polymer ?
#
loop_
_entity_poly.entity_id
_entity_poly.type
_entity_poly.pdbx_seq_one_letter_code
_entity_poly.pdbx_strand_id
1 'polypeptide(L)'
;MSPKCAAALVLTCFSFLCSASAQQAGTDKYTPVLDLTAMDRNIDPCVDFFAYACGGWIKNNPIPSDQASWDVYSKMEDENKTKLRTILEAASSPDPGRKAVDKKIGDYYASCMDEKADEDKGIEPPKPELNRIAK
;
A
#
# COMPACT_ATOMS: atom_id res chain seq x y z
N MET A 1 55.22 -51.12 6.45
CA MET A 1 54.30 -51.61 5.41
C MET A 1 52.92 -51.04 5.70
N SER A 2 52.40 -50.14 4.85
CA SER A 2 50.96 -49.89 4.77
C SER A 2 50.32 -50.94 3.87
N PRO A 3 49.09 -51.39 4.17
CA PRO A 3 47.97 -51.15 3.24
C PRO A 3 46.67 -50.77 4.00
N LYS A 4 45.99 -49.69 3.63
CA LYS A 4 44.84 -49.56 2.70
C LYS A 4 43.43 -49.74 3.34
N CYS A 5 42.67 -48.64 3.24
CA CYS A 5 41.26 -48.52 2.82
C CYS A 5 40.08 -48.84 3.78
N ALA A 6 39.39 -47.74 4.14
CA ALA A 6 37.96 -47.43 3.93
C ALA A 6 36.87 -48.14 4.76
N ALA A 7 36.12 -47.36 5.54
CA ALA A 7 34.65 -47.32 5.53
C ALA A 7 34.13 -46.05 6.24
N ALA A 8 33.05 -45.50 5.70
CA ALA A 8 32.46 -44.19 5.96
C ALA A 8 31.77 -44.03 7.33
N LEU A 9 31.69 -42.80 7.85
CA LEU A 9 30.55 -42.39 8.69
C LEU A 9 30.34 -40.86 8.67
N VAL A 10 29.26 -40.46 7.98
CA VAL A 10 28.27 -39.41 8.34
C VAL A 10 28.75 -37.96 8.45
N LEU A 11 28.68 -37.30 7.29
CA LEU A 11 27.84 -36.12 6.99
C LEU A 11 27.17 -35.37 8.17
N THR A 12 27.67 -34.20 8.54
CA THR A 12 26.85 -33.03 8.93
C THR A 12 27.66 -31.74 8.74
N CYS A 13 27.74 -31.26 7.50
CA CYS A 13 28.00 -29.83 7.28
C CYS A 13 26.71 -29.09 7.67
N PHE A 14 26.72 -28.45 8.82
CA PHE A 14 25.72 -27.46 9.21
C PHE A 14 25.79 -26.31 8.21
N SER A 15 25.00 -26.42 7.14
CA SER A 15 24.71 -25.31 6.24
C SER A 15 24.03 -24.22 7.06
N PHE A 16 24.80 -23.20 7.37
CA PHE A 16 24.30 -21.92 7.86
C PHE A 16 23.41 -21.34 6.75
N LEU A 17 22.12 -21.69 6.78
CA LEU A 17 21.08 -21.09 5.96
C LEU A 17 20.94 -19.65 6.43
N CYS A 18 21.70 -18.76 5.82
CA CYS A 18 21.42 -17.34 5.84
C CYS A 18 20.07 -17.17 5.14
N SER A 19 18.98 -17.15 5.93
CA SER A 19 17.67 -16.73 5.46
C SER A 19 17.73 -15.23 5.17
N ALA A 20 18.31 -14.87 4.03
CA ALA A 20 18.03 -13.59 3.41
C ALA A 20 16.56 -13.63 3.01
N SER A 21 15.72 -12.96 3.80
CA SER A 21 14.35 -12.64 3.41
C SER A 21 14.44 -11.77 2.15
N ALA A 22 14.37 -12.40 0.98
CA ALA A 22 14.13 -11.70 -0.26
C ALA A 22 12.74 -11.04 -0.12
N GLN A 23 12.73 -9.73 0.07
CA GLN A 23 11.52 -8.93 0.02
C GLN A 23 10.88 -9.22 -1.36
N GLN A 24 9.76 -9.93 -1.38
CA GLN A 24 9.03 -10.17 -2.62
C GLN A 24 8.60 -8.81 -3.16
N ALA A 25 9.24 -8.38 -4.24
CA ALA A 25 8.78 -7.23 -5.01
C ALA A 25 7.37 -7.58 -5.52
N GLY A 26 6.38 -6.79 -5.11
CA GLY A 26 5.01 -6.95 -5.58
C GLY A 26 4.97 -6.93 -7.11
N THR A 27 4.18 -7.81 -7.70
CA THR A 27 3.90 -7.83 -9.13
C THR A 27 2.93 -6.68 -9.47
N ASP A 28 3.40 -5.46 -9.32
CA ASP A 28 2.64 -4.29 -9.75
C ASP A 28 2.39 -4.41 -11.27
N LYS A 29 1.11 -4.36 -11.67
CA LYS A 29 0.75 -4.33 -13.09
C LYS A 29 1.41 -3.11 -13.71
N TYR A 30 2.20 -3.31 -14.76
CA TYR A 30 2.82 -2.24 -15.50
C TYR A 30 1.74 -1.35 -16.14
N THR A 31 1.73 -0.07 -15.76
CA THR A 31 0.92 0.96 -16.42
C THR A 31 1.83 1.75 -17.36
N PRO A 32 1.58 1.75 -18.68
CA PRO A 32 2.41 2.49 -19.62
C PRO A 32 2.28 4.00 -19.38
N VAL A 33 3.40 4.72 -19.57
CA VAL A 33 3.45 6.20 -19.45
C VAL A 33 2.52 6.87 -20.46
N LEU A 34 2.37 6.27 -21.65
CA LEU A 34 1.42 6.69 -22.67
C LEU A 34 0.48 5.52 -22.99
N ASP A 35 -0.79 5.68 -22.63
CA ASP A 35 -1.86 4.75 -22.99
C ASP A 35 -2.65 5.33 -24.17
N LEU A 36 -2.48 4.73 -25.35
CA LEU A 36 -3.20 5.18 -26.56
C LEU A 36 -4.70 4.93 -26.50
N THR A 37 -5.19 4.09 -25.58
CA THR A 37 -6.62 3.86 -25.37
C THR A 37 -7.30 5.02 -24.63
N ALA A 38 -6.53 5.92 -24.03
CA ALA A 38 -7.03 7.16 -23.43
C ALA A 38 -7.55 8.17 -24.46
N MET A 39 -7.10 8.07 -25.71
CA MET A 39 -7.48 8.99 -26.79
C MET A 39 -8.79 8.59 -27.47
N ASP A 40 -9.60 9.57 -27.87
CA ASP A 40 -10.72 9.39 -28.81
C ASP A 40 -10.32 9.88 -30.22
N ARG A 41 -9.91 8.94 -31.06
CA ARG A 41 -9.41 9.23 -32.41
C ARG A 41 -10.49 9.63 -33.42
N ASN A 42 -11.76 9.67 -33.01
CA ASN A 42 -12.85 10.17 -33.85
C ASN A 42 -13.05 11.69 -33.72
N ILE A 43 -12.40 12.31 -32.74
CA ILE A 43 -12.44 13.76 -32.53
C ILE A 43 -11.35 14.43 -33.35
N ASP A 44 -11.67 15.55 -34.01
CA ASP A 44 -10.66 16.37 -34.67
C ASP A 44 -9.80 17.09 -33.60
N PRO A 45 -8.49 16.78 -33.49
CA PRO A 45 -7.61 17.40 -32.51
C PRO A 45 -7.43 18.91 -32.70
N CYS A 46 -7.67 19.44 -33.91
CA CYS A 46 -7.58 20.88 -34.18
C CYS A 46 -8.81 21.65 -33.66
N VAL A 47 -9.90 20.95 -33.32
CA VAL A 47 -11.15 21.54 -32.82
C VAL A 47 -11.26 21.37 -31.31
N ASP A 48 -11.06 20.16 -30.80
CA ASP A 48 -11.09 19.85 -29.37
C ASP A 48 -9.99 18.85 -29.02
N PHE A 49 -8.81 19.38 -28.73
CA PHE A 49 -7.67 18.56 -28.37
C PHE A 49 -7.87 17.80 -27.05
N PHE A 50 -8.67 18.32 -26.13
CA PHE A 50 -8.92 17.67 -24.84
C PHE A 50 -9.78 16.42 -25.04
N ALA A 51 -10.88 16.52 -25.79
CA ALA A 51 -11.72 15.37 -26.11
C ALA A 51 -10.96 14.34 -26.96
N TYR A 52 -10.11 14.78 -27.90
CA TYR A 52 -9.22 13.87 -28.65
C TYR A 52 -8.23 13.13 -27.74
N ALA A 53 -7.53 13.84 -26.85
CA ALA A 53 -6.46 13.23 -26.04
C ALA A 53 -6.99 12.42 -24.84
N CYS A 54 -8.12 12.83 -24.25
CA CYS A 54 -8.61 12.30 -22.97
C CYS A 54 -9.99 11.62 -23.07
N GLY A 55 -10.69 11.73 -24.21
CA GLY A 55 -12.07 11.27 -24.35
C GLY A 55 -12.24 9.76 -24.13
N GLY A 56 -11.26 8.95 -24.51
CA GLY A 56 -11.23 7.51 -24.21
C GLY A 56 -11.07 7.24 -22.71
N TRP A 57 -10.20 8.00 -22.03
CA TRP A 57 -10.01 7.87 -20.59
C TRP A 57 -11.29 8.19 -19.82
N ILE A 58 -11.96 9.30 -20.15
CA ILE A 58 -13.21 9.73 -19.49
C ILE A 58 -14.29 8.66 -19.62
N LYS A 59 -14.43 8.04 -20.81
CA LYS A 59 -15.40 6.96 -21.04
C LYS A 59 -15.14 5.72 -20.19
N ASN A 60 -13.86 5.39 -19.96
CA ASN A 60 -13.45 4.17 -19.27
C ASN A 60 -13.26 4.34 -17.76
N ASN A 61 -13.24 5.58 -17.25
CA ASN A 61 -12.96 5.89 -15.85
C ASN A 61 -14.07 6.82 -15.30
N PRO A 62 -15.29 6.31 -15.09
CA PRO A 62 -16.35 7.08 -14.43
C PRO A 62 -15.92 7.45 -13.01
N ILE A 63 -16.45 8.56 -12.49
CA ILE A 63 -16.17 9.01 -11.13
C ILE A 63 -16.68 7.94 -10.14
N PRO A 64 -15.81 7.35 -9.30
CA PRO A 64 -16.23 6.42 -8.25
C PRO A 64 -17.20 7.08 -7.27
N SER A 65 -18.11 6.30 -6.67
CA SER A 65 -19.19 6.84 -5.82
C SER A 65 -18.72 7.55 -4.55
N ASP A 66 -17.50 7.26 -4.11
CA ASP A 66 -16.82 7.84 -2.94
C ASP A 66 -15.94 9.05 -3.29
N GLN A 67 -15.89 9.45 -4.57
CA GLN A 67 -15.03 10.52 -5.07
C GLN A 67 -15.87 11.68 -5.64
N ALA A 68 -15.44 12.91 -5.36
CA ALA A 68 -16.08 14.11 -5.93
C ALA A 68 -15.63 14.40 -7.38
N SER A 69 -14.43 13.94 -7.73
CA SER A 69 -13.82 14.09 -9.05
C SER A 69 -12.91 12.89 -9.33
N TRP A 70 -12.64 12.62 -10.61
CA TRP A 70 -11.75 11.53 -10.98
C TRP A 70 -10.89 11.91 -12.17
N ASP A 71 -9.58 11.83 -11.98
CA ASP A 71 -8.56 12.04 -13.00
C ASP A 71 -7.41 11.04 -12.79
N VAL A 72 -6.39 11.14 -13.63
CA VAL A 72 -5.20 10.27 -13.54
C VAL A 72 -4.43 10.41 -12.22
N TYR A 73 -4.48 11.59 -11.59
CA TYR A 73 -3.80 11.83 -10.31
C TYR A 73 -4.59 11.24 -9.14
N SER A 74 -5.91 11.37 -9.16
CA SER A 74 -6.83 10.76 -8.20
C SER A 74 -6.66 9.24 -8.20
N LYS A 75 -6.61 8.64 -9.40
CA LYS A 75 -6.33 7.21 -9.57
C LYS A 75 -4.96 6.83 -9.00
N MET A 76 -3.90 7.58 -9.33
CA MET A 76 -2.56 7.32 -8.80
C MET A 76 -2.50 7.45 -7.27
N GLU A 77 -3.19 8.44 -6.70
CA GLU A 77 -3.27 8.63 -5.26
C GLU A 77 -3.99 7.46 -4.59
N ASP A 78 -5.08 6.97 -5.16
CA ASP A 78 -5.82 5.81 -4.67
C ASP A 78 -4.98 4.52 -4.69
N GLU A 79 -4.27 4.28 -5.80
CA GLU A 79 -3.31 3.17 -5.91
C GLU A 79 -2.20 3.28 -4.85
N ASN A 80 -1.69 4.49 -4.60
CA ASN A 80 -0.71 4.72 -3.54
C ASN A 80 -1.29 4.52 -2.14
N LYS A 81 -2.52 4.97 -1.86
CA LYS A 81 -3.21 4.76 -0.59
C LYS A 81 -3.36 3.26 -0.30
N THR A 82 -3.66 2.45 -1.32
CA THR A 82 -3.73 0.98 -1.18
C THR A 82 -2.37 0.38 -0.76
N LYS A 83 -1.27 0.85 -1.36
CA LYS A 83 0.08 0.40 -0.98
C LYS A 83 0.45 0.84 0.43
N LEU A 84 0.17 2.10 0.77
CA LEU A 84 0.41 2.64 2.11
C LEU A 84 -0.40 1.89 3.16
N ARG A 85 -1.66 1.56 2.87
CA ARG A 85 -2.51 0.73 3.75
C ARG A 85 -1.84 -0.59 4.07
N THR A 86 -1.34 -1.31 3.06
CA THR A 86 -0.61 -2.57 3.26
C THR A 86 0.60 -2.41 4.19
N ILE A 87 1.37 -1.34 4.00
CA ILE A 87 2.56 -1.04 4.83
C ILE A 87 2.14 -0.73 6.28
N LEU A 88 1.09 0.05 6.47
CA LEU A 88 0.60 0.46 7.79
C LEU A 88 -0.05 -0.71 8.55
N GLU A 89 -0.79 -1.58 7.86
CA GLU A 89 -1.34 -2.82 8.42
C GLU A 89 -0.21 -3.74 8.89
N ALA A 90 0.85 -3.91 8.10
CA ALA A 90 2.03 -4.65 8.51
C ALA A 90 2.74 -4.02 9.72
N ALA A 91 2.89 -2.68 9.76
CA ALA A 91 3.49 -1.97 10.88
C ALA A 91 2.66 -2.03 12.17
N SER A 92 1.34 -2.15 12.04
CA SER A 92 0.40 -2.28 13.16
C SER A 92 0.33 -3.69 13.75
N SER A 93 0.89 -4.70 13.06
CA SER A 93 0.86 -6.07 13.50
C SER A 93 1.60 -6.26 14.84
N PRO A 94 1.03 -7.00 15.81
CA PRO A 94 1.67 -7.22 17.10
C PRO A 94 3.01 -7.96 16.96
N ASP A 95 4.10 -7.25 17.21
CA ASP A 95 5.44 -7.83 17.29
C ASP A 95 6.23 -7.16 18.45
N PRO A 96 6.73 -7.94 19.44
CA PRO A 96 7.59 -7.44 20.50
C PRO A 96 8.87 -6.75 19.97
N GLY A 97 9.39 -7.18 18.82
CA GLY A 97 10.61 -6.72 18.18
C GLY A 97 10.48 -5.43 17.36
N ARG A 98 9.29 -4.83 17.25
CA ARG A 98 9.09 -3.59 16.49
C ARG A 98 10.04 -2.49 16.94
N LYS A 99 10.66 -1.79 15.97
CA LYS A 99 11.47 -0.60 16.26
C LYS A 99 10.57 0.50 16.80
N ALA A 100 11.16 1.44 17.54
CA ALA A 100 10.41 2.53 18.17
C ALA A 100 9.59 3.38 17.17
N VAL A 101 10.09 3.58 15.95
CA VAL A 101 9.39 4.31 14.90
C VAL A 101 8.18 3.52 14.35
N ASP A 102 8.36 2.22 14.11
CA ASP A 102 7.31 1.34 13.60
C ASP A 102 6.18 1.17 14.62
N LYS A 103 6.51 1.14 15.92
CA LYS A 103 5.51 1.17 17.00
C LYS A 103 4.63 2.42 16.89
N LYS A 104 5.22 3.61 16.81
CA LYS A 104 4.45 4.86 16.70
C LYS A 104 3.55 4.89 15.47
N ILE A 105 4.09 4.51 14.31
CA ILE A 105 3.33 4.51 13.04
C ILE A 105 2.19 3.49 13.09
N GLY A 106 2.50 2.25 13.46
CA GLY A 106 1.53 1.16 13.51
C GLY A 106 0.45 1.37 14.56
N ASP A 107 0.82 1.83 15.76
CA ASP A 107 -0.13 2.05 16.85
C ASP A 107 -1.04 3.26 16.55
N TYR A 108 -0.52 4.30 15.89
CA TYR A 108 -1.34 5.42 15.43
C TYR A 108 -2.36 4.98 14.36
N TYR A 109 -1.92 4.21 13.37
CA TYR A 109 -2.83 3.62 12.38
C TYR A 109 -3.89 2.73 13.05
N ALA A 110 -3.48 1.82 13.93
CA ALA A 110 -4.40 0.93 14.65
C ALA A 110 -5.43 1.71 15.49
N SER A 111 -5.03 2.82 16.12
CA SER A 111 -5.95 3.65 16.89
C SER A 111 -7.06 4.29 16.05
N CYS A 112 -6.79 4.57 14.78
CA CYS A 112 -7.78 5.12 13.84
C CYS A 112 -8.68 4.03 13.24
N MET A 113 -8.17 2.81 13.10
CA MET A 113 -8.90 1.70 12.48
C MET A 113 -9.82 0.93 13.44
N ASP A 114 -9.73 1.16 14.76
CA ASP A 114 -10.58 0.53 15.77
C ASP A 114 -11.90 1.29 15.96
N GLU A 115 -12.77 1.22 14.95
CA GLU A 115 -14.08 1.89 14.94
C GLU A 115 -14.92 1.52 16.17
N LYS A 116 -14.83 0.27 16.66
CA LYS A 116 -15.57 -0.15 17.86
C LYS A 116 -15.12 0.63 19.09
N ALA A 117 -13.81 0.75 19.31
CA ALA A 117 -13.30 1.49 20.46
C ALA A 117 -13.62 2.98 20.36
N ASP A 118 -13.71 3.54 19.15
CA ASP A 118 -14.09 4.93 18.94
C ASP A 118 -15.59 5.16 19.21
N GLU A 119 -16.46 4.29 18.70
CA GLU A 119 -17.91 4.35 18.96
C GLU A 119 -18.24 4.13 20.44
N ASP A 120 -17.56 3.19 21.11
CA ASP A 120 -17.74 2.95 22.55
C ASP A 120 -17.37 4.19 23.40
N LYS A 121 -16.42 5.01 22.95
CA LYS A 121 -16.00 6.25 23.63
C LYS A 121 -16.88 7.45 23.26
N GLY A 122 -17.48 7.46 22.07
CA GLY A 122 -18.31 8.55 21.56
C GLY A 122 -17.62 9.92 21.69
N ILE A 123 -18.33 10.90 22.26
CA ILE A 123 -17.83 12.27 22.40
C ILE A 123 -17.01 12.51 23.68
N GLU A 124 -16.73 11.49 24.50
CA GLU A 124 -15.95 11.70 25.73
C GLU A 124 -14.55 12.29 25.47
N PRO A 125 -13.76 11.82 24.47
CA PRO A 125 -12.42 12.35 24.22
C PRO A 125 -12.35 13.86 23.91
N PRO A 126 -13.21 14.45 23.05
CA PRO A 126 -13.15 15.89 22.76
C PRO A 126 -13.77 16.80 23.84
N LYS A 127 -14.54 16.29 24.82
CA LYS A 127 -15.24 17.11 25.83
C LYS A 127 -14.34 18.12 26.57
N PRO A 128 -13.12 17.78 27.04
CA PRO A 128 -12.26 18.75 27.71
C PRO A 128 -11.95 19.98 26.84
N GLU A 129 -11.71 19.77 25.54
CA GLU A 129 -11.43 20.85 24.59
C GLU A 129 -12.68 21.67 24.26
N LEU A 130 -13.84 21.01 24.11
CA LEU A 130 -15.12 21.69 23.93
C LEU A 130 -15.44 22.59 25.13
N ASN A 131 -15.25 22.08 26.35
CA ASN A 131 -15.44 22.85 27.59
C ASN A 131 -14.49 24.04 27.70
N ARG A 132 -13.26 23.91 27.17
CA ARG A 132 -12.27 24.99 27.17
C ARG A 132 -12.70 26.18 26.30
N ILE A 133 -13.41 25.92 25.19
CA ILE A 133 -13.78 26.96 24.21
C ILE A 133 -15.21 27.50 24.34
N ALA A 134 -16.10 26.83 25.09
CA ALA A 134 -17.51 27.18 25.24
C ALA A 134 -17.79 28.44 26.09
N LYS A 135 -16.89 29.43 26.06
CA LYS A 135 -17.02 30.70 26.81
C LYS A 135 -18.01 31.67 26.17
#